data_AF-A0A1I0MX98-F1
#
_entry.id   AF-A0A1I0MX98-F1
#
_cell.length_a   1.000
_cell.length_b   1.000
_cell.length_c   1.000
_cell.angle_alpha   90.00
_cell.angle_beta   90.00
_cell.angle_gamma   90.00
#
_symmetry.space_group_name_H-M   'P 1'
#
loop_
_entity.id
_entity.type
_entity.pdbx_description
1 polymer ?
#
loop_
_entity_poly.entity_id
_entity_poly.type
_entity_poly.pdbx_seq_one_letter_code
_entity_poly.pdbx_strand_id
1 'polypeptide(L)'
;MPKKLRNEPIYLASEILGFRDANYNPVITDERTGKRLDPNDIDDKIFIYKRQVDEWFLSRAVSLCSEKNNSFVVVMIATSYIEGVEQYRHGGLSNRKSKEYFLEGMRRIFRVQNVTDDQLSVLYKQLRCGLFHNGMSGDAVVLSHRFKINIEFSNRGTIDINPQLFLSDIIQDFEQYINDLTNLENTIMRNNFDCMFSVL
;
A
#
# COMPACT_ATOMS: atom_id res chain seq x y z
N MET A 1 9.53 1.14 -1.80
CA MET A 1 10.78 0.42 -1.43
C MET A 1 10.96 0.50 0.08
N PRO A 2 11.35 -0.60 0.75
CA PRO A 2 11.59 -0.59 2.20
C PRO A 2 12.79 0.28 2.58
N LYS A 3 12.82 0.72 3.85
CA LYS A 3 13.99 1.39 4.41
C LYS A 3 15.18 0.42 4.48
N LYS A 4 16.35 0.93 4.14
CA LYS A 4 17.62 0.20 4.15
C LYS A 4 18.36 0.43 5.45
N LEU A 5 18.94 -0.64 6.01
CA LEU A 5 19.76 -0.62 7.21
C LEU A 5 20.97 0.30 7.03
N ARG A 6 21.33 0.97 8.13
CA ARG A 6 22.45 1.91 8.22
C ARG A 6 23.21 1.64 9.51
N ASN A 7 24.34 2.30 9.70
CA ASN A 7 25.09 2.18 10.95
C ASN A 7 24.31 2.84 12.11
N GLU A 8 23.52 3.87 11.81
CA GLU A 8 22.60 4.48 12.77
C GLU A 8 21.32 3.65 12.93
N PRO A 9 20.83 3.48 14.18
CA PRO A 9 19.52 2.90 14.45
C PRO A 9 18.38 3.64 13.73
N ILE A 10 17.58 2.86 13.00
CA ILE A 10 16.37 3.35 12.34
C ILE A 10 15.19 2.43 12.62
N TYR A 11 13.99 3.00 12.70
CA TYR A 11 12.78 2.20 12.72
C TYR A 11 12.47 1.70 11.30
N LEU A 12 12.50 0.39 11.14
CA LEU A 12 12.09 -0.32 9.94
C LEU A 12 10.57 -0.49 9.90
N ALA A 13 9.92 -0.67 11.04
CA ALA A 13 8.48 -0.58 11.24
C ALA A 13 8.21 0.02 12.63
N SER A 14 6.96 0.22 13.02
CA SER A 14 6.63 0.58 14.40
C SER A 14 7.29 -0.38 15.39
N GLU A 15 8.13 0.15 16.28
CA GLU A 15 8.85 -0.62 17.32
C GLU A 15 9.74 -1.77 16.77
N ILE A 16 10.09 -1.74 15.47
CA ILE A 16 11.10 -2.62 14.89
C ILE A 16 12.34 -1.79 14.57
N LEU A 17 13.34 -1.86 15.43
CA LEU A 17 14.60 -1.14 15.30
C LEU A 17 15.59 -1.95 14.48
N GLY A 18 16.23 -1.32 13.50
CA GLY A 18 17.22 -1.91 12.61
C GLY A 18 18.48 -1.06 12.49
N PHE A 19 19.66 -1.68 12.55
CA PHE A 19 20.95 -1.06 12.21
C PHE A 19 21.97 -2.10 11.73
N ARG A 20 23.17 -1.65 11.37
CA ARG A 20 24.36 -2.47 11.12
C ARG A 20 25.31 -2.32 12.29
N ASP A 21 25.80 -3.44 12.83
CA ASP A 21 26.81 -3.41 13.89
C ASP A 21 28.20 -2.99 13.35
N ALA A 22 29.20 -2.94 14.23
CA ALA A 22 30.57 -2.57 13.86
C ALA A 22 31.21 -3.50 12.82
N ASN A 23 30.68 -4.71 12.64
CA ASN A 23 31.12 -5.69 11.65
C ASN A 23 30.21 -5.69 10.39
N TYR A 24 29.35 -4.68 10.24
CA TYR A 24 28.36 -4.55 9.18
C TYR A 24 27.26 -5.63 9.16
N ASN A 25 27.13 -6.44 10.23
CA ASN A 25 26.06 -7.42 10.33
C ASN A 25 24.72 -6.72 10.58
N PRO A 26 23.62 -7.20 9.97
CA PRO A 26 22.32 -6.62 10.22
C PRO A 26 21.84 -6.93 11.63
N VAL A 27 21.28 -5.92 12.28
CA VAL A 27 20.74 -6.00 13.63
C VAL A 27 19.32 -5.49 13.66
N ILE A 28 18.35 -6.40 13.66
CA ILE A 28 16.92 -6.08 13.70
C ILE A 28 16.27 -6.70 14.94
N THR A 29 15.56 -5.89 15.72
CA THR A 29 14.86 -6.34 16.93
C THR A 29 13.45 -5.76 16.95
N ASP A 30 12.47 -6.60 17.24
CA ASP A 30 11.12 -6.15 17.61
C ASP A 30 11.13 -5.78 19.10
N GLU A 31 11.14 -4.49 19.40
CA GLU A 31 11.20 -3.96 20.77
C GLU A 31 9.95 -4.31 21.58
N ARG A 32 8.81 -4.55 20.91
CA ARG A 32 7.55 -4.93 21.56
C ARG A 32 7.62 -6.33 22.18
N THR A 33 8.37 -7.24 21.54
CA THR A 33 8.46 -8.65 21.96
C THR A 33 9.85 -9.05 22.45
N GLY A 34 10.86 -8.22 22.20
CA GLY A 34 12.27 -8.56 22.38
C GLY A 34 12.80 -9.57 21.34
N LYS A 35 11.99 -9.98 20.35
CA LYS A 35 12.37 -10.98 19.35
C LYS A 35 13.42 -10.41 18.40
N ARG A 36 14.44 -11.22 18.13
CA ARG A 36 15.39 -10.98 17.04
C ARG A 36 14.79 -11.38 15.69
N LEU A 37 14.89 -10.50 14.69
CA LEU A 37 14.41 -10.78 13.34
C LEU A 37 15.59 -10.98 12.38
N ASP A 38 15.48 -11.97 11.49
CA ASP A 38 16.45 -12.22 10.42
C ASP A 38 15.99 -11.54 9.11
N PRO A 39 16.74 -10.55 8.59
CA PRO A 39 16.39 -9.90 7.33
C PRO A 39 16.50 -10.78 6.08
N ASN A 40 17.08 -11.98 6.18
CA ASN A 40 17.12 -12.96 5.08
C ASN A 40 15.98 -13.97 5.17
N ASP A 41 15.33 -14.08 6.32
CA ASP A 41 14.16 -14.94 6.49
C ASP A 41 12.92 -14.25 5.91
N ILE A 42 12.20 -14.98 5.05
CA ILE A 42 11.03 -14.44 4.35
C ILE A 42 9.88 -14.15 5.32
N ASP A 43 9.69 -14.95 6.37
CA ASP A 43 8.56 -14.76 7.29
C ASP A 43 8.79 -13.53 8.17
N ASP A 44 10.04 -13.29 8.60
CA ASP A 44 10.42 -12.05 9.28
C ASP A 44 10.34 -10.83 8.34
N LYS A 45 10.67 -10.95 7.05
CA LYS A 45 10.41 -9.88 6.05
C LYS A 45 8.92 -9.57 5.91
N ILE A 46 8.08 -10.59 5.78
CA ILE A 46 6.61 -10.44 5.70
C ILE A 46 6.09 -9.74 6.96
N PHE A 47 6.60 -10.13 8.13
CA PHE A 47 6.24 -9.51 9.40
C PHE A 47 6.59 -8.02 9.46
N ILE A 48 7.80 -7.64 9.05
CA ILE A 48 8.23 -6.23 8.99
C ILE A 48 7.36 -5.45 8.01
N TYR A 49 7.13 -5.98 6.80
CA TYR A 49 6.29 -5.34 5.79
C TYR A 49 4.85 -5.14 6.29
N LYS A 50 4.27 -6.18 6.92
CA LYS A 50 2.93 -6.09 7.49
C LYS A 50 2.85 -4.93 8.48
N ARG A 51 3.80 -4.85 9.42
CA ARG A 51 3.81 -3.80 10.44
C ARG A 51 4.06 -2.41 9.85
N GLN A 52 4.86 -2.29 8.80
CA GLN A 52 5.04 -1.04 8.06
C GLN A 52 3.72 -0.55 7.48
N VAL A 53 3.06 -1.36 6.66
CA VAL A 53 1.84 -0.94 5.94
C VAL A 53 0.70 -0.68 6.92
N ASP A 54 0.49 -1.60 7.86
CA ASP A 54 -0.58 -1.51 8.85
C ASP A 54 -0.42 -0.28 9.76
N GLU A 55 0.70 -0.19 10.48
CA GLU A 55 0.81 0.77 11.58
C GLU A 55 1.28 2.17 11.13
N TRP A 56 2.03 2.29 10.02
CA TRP A 56 2.44 3.60 9.50
C TRP A 56 1.42 4.21 8.54
N PHE A 57 0.63 3.40 7.84
CA PHE A 57 -0.29 3.90 6.80
C PHE A 57 -1.75 3.60 7.14
N LEU A 58 -2.18 2.33 7.11
CA LEU A 58 -3.60 1.99 7.13
C LEU A 58 -4.28 2.35 8.47
N SER A 59 -3.66 2.02 9.59
CA SER A 59 -4.14 2.40 10.93
C SER A 59 -4.25 3.92 11.08
N ARG A 60 -3.36 4.70 10.43
CA ARG A 60 -3.45 6.18 10.42
C ARG A 60 -4.61 6.66 9.57
N ALA A 61 -4.82 6.06 8.41
CA ALA A 61 -5.98 6.37 7.57
C ALA A 61 -7.30 6.05 8.29
N VAL A 62 -7.38 4.93 9.04
CA VAL A 62 -8.57 4.57 9.83
C VAL A 62 -8.87 5.65 10.88
N SER A 63 -7.86 6.07 11.65
CA SER A 63 -8.02 7.15 12.64
C SER A 63 -8.55 8.42 11.98
N LEU A 64 -7.91 8.86 10.89
CA LEU A 64 -8.27 10.08 10.16
C LEU A 64 -9.65 10.01 9.51
N CYS A 65 -10.12 8.82 9.13
CA CYS A 65 -11.42 8.62 8.48
C CYS A 65 -12.60 8.97 9.40
N SER A 66 -12.41 8.89 10.72
CA SER A 66 -13.42 9.26 11.70
C SER A 66 -13.57 10.78 11.91
N GLU A 67 -12.63 11.56 11.39
CA GLU A 67 -12.55 13.01 11.58
C GLU A 67 -13.09 13.79 10.38
N LYS A 68 -13.58 15.01 10.62
CA LYS A 68 -14.09 15.89 9.55
C LYS A 68 -12.95 16.41 8.67
N ASN A 69 -13.23 16.61 7.39
CA ASN A 69 -12.33 17.23 6.40
C ASN A 69 -11.04 16.46 6.07
N ASN A 70 -10.92 15.20 6.48
CA ASN A 70 -9.73 14.37 6.22
C ASN A 70 -9.85 13.44 5.00
N SER A 71 -10.97 13.49 4.28
CA SER A 71 -11.26 12.57 3.16
C SER A 71 -10.14 12.50 2.11
N PHE A 72 -9.54 13.62 1.74
CA PHE A 72 -8.42 13.65 0.79
C PHE A 72 -7.19 12.93 1.31
N VAL A 73 -6.84 13.16 2.58
CA VAL A 73 -5.68 12.52 3.21
C VAL A 73 -5.90 11.02 3.33
N VAL A 74 -7.10 10.59 3.72
CA VAL A 74 -7.49 9.18 3.81
C VAL A 74 -7.35 8.50 2.44
N VAL A 75 -7.93 9.09 1.40
CA VAL A 75 -7.85 8.53 0.05
C VAL A 75 -6.42 8.54 -0.46
N MET A 76 -5.61 9.56 -0.17
CA MET A 76 -4.19 9.61 -0.52
C MET A 76 -3.40 8.47 0.11
N ILE A 77 -3.58 8.24 1.42
CA ILE A 77 -2.91 7.12 2.12
C ILE A 77 -3.37 5.78 1.52
N ALA A 78 -4.67 5.58 1.33
CA ALA A 78 -5.20 4.36 0.74
C ALA A 78 -4.69 4.13 -0.70
N THR A 79 -4.62 5.19 -1.50
CA THR A 79 -4.11 5.15 -2.89
C THR A 79 -2.62 4.79 -2.94
N SER A 80 -1.82 5.18 -1.94
CA SER A 80 -0.38 4.89 -1.88
C SER A 80 -0.06 3.40 -1.87
N TYR A 81 -0.99 2.58 -1.39
CA TYR A 81 -0.83 1.13 -1.28
C TYR A 81 -0.93 0.42 -2.63
N ILE A 82 -1.82 0.88 -3.53
CA ILE A 82 -2.26 0.16 -4.73
C ILE A 82 -1.09 -0.22 -5.64
N GLU A 83 -0.28 0.76 -6.06
CA GLU A 83 0.86 0.49 -6.94
C GLU A 83 1.96 -0.34 -6.23
N GLY A 84 2.12 -0.12 -4.92
CA GLY A 84 3.14 -0.80 -4.13
C GLY A 84 2.86 -2.29 -3.98
N VAL A 85 1.62 -2.67 -3.65
CA VAL A 85 1.25 -4.09 -3.51
C VAL A 85 1.36 -4.83 -4.83
N GLU A 86 0.97 -4.20 -5.95
CA GLU A 86 1.04 -4.88 -7.25
C GLU A 86 2.47 -5.18 -7.68
N GLN A 87 3.42 -4.28 -7.37
CA GLN A 87 4.85 -4.56 -7.59
C GLN A 87 5.33 -5.79 -6.82
N TYR A 88 4.92 -5.93 -5.56
CA TYR A 88 5.28 -7.12 -4.77
C TYR A 88 4.55 -8.38 -5.24
N ARG A 89 3.29 -8.28 -5.70
CA ARG A 89 2.55 -9.41 -6.28
C ARG A 89 3.21 -9.92 -7.56
N HIS A 90 3.79 -9.04 -8.36
CA HIS A 90 4.47 -9.40 -9.62
C HIS A 90 5.97 -9.69 -9.48
N GLY A 91 6.60 -9.30 -8.37
CA GLY A 91 8.04 -9.47 -8.16
C GLY A 91 8.91 -8.55 -9.02
N GLY A 92 8.39 -7.37 -9.36
CA GLY A 92 9.07 -6.44 -10.28
C GLY A 92 8.82 -4.98 -9.95
N LEU A 93 9.82 -4.15 -10.23
CA LEU A 93 9.73 -2.69 -10.08
C LEU A 93 8.76 -2.09 -11.11
N SER A 94 8.04 -1.04 -10.72
CA SER A 94 7.13 -0.29 -11.59
C SER A 94 7.82 0.73 -12.51
N ASN A 95 9.13 0.62 -12.73
CA ASN A 95 9.88 1.55 -13.57
C ASN A 95 9.25 1.64 -14.97
N ARG A 96 8.68 2.82 -15.29
CA ARG A 96 7.89 3.11 -16.51
C ARG A 96 6.57 2.34 -16.65
N LYS A 97 6.16 1.59 -15.62
CA LYS A 97 4.91 0.79 -15.55
C LYS A 97 3.97 1.19 -14.42
N SER A 98 4.24 2.30 -13.71
CA SER A 98 3.43 2.79 -12.59
C SER A 98 1.93 2.88 -12.92
N LYS A 99 1.58 3.35 -14.12
CA LYS A 99 0.18 3.37 -14.59
C LYS A 99 -0.39 1.95 -14.68
N GLU A 100 0.32 1.01 -15.32
CA GLU A 100 -0.14 -0.36 -15.53
C GLU A 100 -0.44 -1.05 -14.19
N TYR A 101 0.53 -1.05 -13.27
CA TYR A 101 0.38 -1.60 -11.93
C TYR A 101 -0.78 -0.95 -11.15
N PHE A 102 -0.90 0.39 -11.22
CA PHE A 102 -2.01 1.07 -10.57
C PHE A 102 -3.37 0.63 -11.13
N LEU A 103 -3.50 0.52 -12.46
CA LEU A 103 -4.76 0.11 -13.09
C LEU A 103 -5.11 -1.36 -12.81
N GLU A 104 -4.12 -2.24 -12.77
CA GLU A 104 -4.30 -3.65 -12.38
C GLU A 104 -4.82 -3.75 -10.94
N GLY A 105 -4.18 -3.06 -10.00
CA GLY A 105 -4.61 -2.99 -8.60
C GLY A 105 -6.04 -2.44 -8.47
N MET A 106 -6.37 -1.37 -9.20
CA MET A 106 -7.74 -0.81 -9.21
C MET A 106 -8.78 -1.83 -9.67
N ARG A 107 -8.52 -2.54 -10.78
CA ARG A 107 -9.42 -3.57 -11.29
C ARG A 107 -9.60 -4.73 -10.31
N ARG A 108 -8.50 -5.16 -9.70
CA ARG A 108 -8.46 -6.29 -8.79
C ARG A 108 -9.16 -6.01 -7.46
N ILE A 109 -8.84 -4.87 -6.83
CA ILE A 109 -9.33 -4.51 -5.49
C ILE A 109 -10.81 -4.13 -5.54
N PHE A 110 -11.16 -3.19 -6.43
CA PHE A 110 -12.51 -2.60 -6.44
C PHE A 110 -13.47 -3.34 -7.38
N ARG A 111 -12.99 -4.39 -8.06
CA ARG A 111 -13.77 -5.18 -9.03
C ARG A 111 -14.53 -4.29 -10.01
N VAL A 112 -13.89 -3.22 -10.47
CA VAL A 112 -14.49 -2.26 -11.39
C VAL A 112 -14.71 -2.94 -12.75
N GLN A 113 -15.86 -3.60 -12.88
CA GLN A 113 -16.31 -4.23 -14.10
C GLN A 113 -16.98 -3.18 -14.99
N ASN A 114 -16.84 -3.33 -16.31
CA ASN A 114 -17.43 -2.44 -17.32
C ASN A 114 -16.91 -0.99 -17.31
N VAL A 115 -15.71 -0.77 -16.75
CA VAL A 115 -15.01 0.52 -16.84
C VAL A 115 -14.01 0.46 -17.99
N THR A 116 -14.02 1.48 -18.85
CA THR A 116 -13.10 1.55 -19.99
C THR A 116 -11.68 1.88 -19.54
N ASP A 117 -10.69 1.52 -20.36
CA ASP A 117 -9.29 1.88 -20.11
C ASP A 117 -9.08 3.40 -20.09
N ASP A 118 -9.91 4.16 -20.82
CA ASP A 118 -9.90 5.62 -20.79
C ASP A 118 -10.37 6.16 -19.44
N GLN A 119 -11.47 5.63 -18.91
CA GLN A 119 -11.97 6.01 -17.57
C GLN A 119 -10.94 5.70 -16.48
N LEU A 120 -10.32 4.52 -16.54
CA LEU A 120 -9.23 4.14 -15.65
C LEU A 120 -8.00 5.04 -15.82
N SER A 121 -7.67 5.44 -17.05
CA SER A 121 -6.58 6.39 -17.33
C SER A 121 -6.87 7.77 -16.74
N VAL A 122 -8.12 8.23 -16.80
CA VAL A 122 -8.56 9.47 -16.15
C VAL A 122 -8.42 9.34 -14.64
N LEU A 123 -8.88 8.24 -14.04
CA LEU A 123 -8.67 7.98 -12.61
C LEU A 123 -7.20 8.07 -12.22
N TYR A 124 -6.31 7.38 -12.94
CA TYR A 124 -4.88 7.42 -12.66
C TYR A 124 -4.34 8.86 -12.69
N LYS A 125 -4.72 9.66 -13.70
CA LYS A 125 -4.28 11.05 -13.82
C LYS A 125 -4.86 11.93 -12.71
N GLN A 126 -6.15 11.83 -12.45
CA GLN A 126 -6.87 12.75 -11.57
C GLN A 126 -6.69 12.41 -10.09
N LEU A 127 -6.64 11.12 -9.75
CA LEU A 127 -6.47 10.67 -8.38
C LEU A 127 -4.99 10.50 -8.04
N ARG A 128 -4.32 9.52 -8.65
CA ARG A 128 -2.94 9.17 -8.31
C ARG A 128 -1.98 10.31 -8.65
N CYS A 129 -1.92 10.77 -9.89
CA CYS A 129 -0.98 11.84 -10.23
C CYS A 129 -1.35 13.16 -9.53
N GLY A 130 -2.64 13.49 -9.44
CA GLY A 130 -3.11 14.66 -8.68
C GLY A 130 -2.62 14.65 -7.23
N LEU A 131 -2.98 13.64 -6.45
CA LEU A 131 -2.67 13.59 -5.02
C LEU A 131 -1.16 13.60 -4.73
N PHE A 132 -0.34 12.94 -5.56
CA PHE A 132 1.09 12.76 -5.28
C PHE A 132 2.01 13.79 -5.94
N HIS A 133 1.55 14.52 -6.97
CA HIS A 133 2.36 15.58 -7.60
C HIS A 133 1.83 16.99 -7.30
N ASN A 134 0.53 17.14 -7.06
CA ASN A 134 -0.11 18.44 -6.82
C ASN A 134 -0.66 18.59 -5.38
N GLY A 135 -0.65 17.51 -4.58
CA GLY A 135 -1.22 17.51 -3.23
C GLY A 135 -2.76 17.53 -3.19
N MET A 136 -3.42 17.45 -4.35
CA MET A 136 -4.88 17.48 -4.50
C MET A 136 -5.30 16.63 -5.70
N SER A 137 -6.46 15.96 -5.62
CA SER A 137 -7.02 15.33 -6.82
C SER A 137 -7.40 16.39 -7.84
N GLY A 138 -7.54 16.01 -9.10
CA GLY A 138 -8.16 16.90 -10.06
C GLY A 138 -9.69 16.97 -9.93
N ASP A 139 -10.26 17.82 -10.76
CA ASP A 139 -11.67 18.24 -10.78
C ASP A 139 -12.69 17.11 -10.97
N ALA A 140 -12.28 16.04 -11.65
CA ALA A 140 -13.16 14.88 -11.87
C ALA A 140 -13.42 14.05 -10.61
N VAL A 141 -12.60 14.15 -9.55
CA VAL A 141 -12.73 13.32 -8.35
C VAL A 141 -13.60 14.02 -7.31
N VAL A 142 -14.68 13.35 -6.88
CA VAL A 142 -15.59 13.84 -5.85
C VAL A 142 -15.55 12.89 -4.66
N LEU A 143 -15.30 13.42 -3.46
CA LEU A 143 -15.23 12.63 -2.23
C LEU A 143 -16.48 12.87 -1.38
N SER A 144 -17.19 11.80 -1.00
CA SER A 144 -18.33 11.91 -0.08
C SER A 144 -18.63 10.60 0.64
N HIS A 145 -18.80 10.69 1.96
CA HIS A 145 -19.26 9.56 2.78
C HIS A 145 -20.73 9.17 2.51
N ARG A 146 -21.47 9.95 1.70
CA ARG A 146 -22.87 9.67 1.36
C ARG A 146 -23.01 8.69 0.21
N PHE A 147 -21.97 8.50 -0.61
CA PHE A 147 -21.99 7.53 -1.70
C PHE A 147 -22.15 6.11 -1.14
N LYS A 148 -22.89 5.27 -1.85
CA LYS A 148 -23.24 3.92 -1.37
C LYS A 148 -22.24 2.85 -1.77
N ILE A 149 -21.38 3.17 -2.73
CA ILE A 149 -20.31 2.30 -3.20
C ILE A 149 -18.95 2.97 -2.99
N ASN A 150 -17.91 2.16 -2.99
CA ASN A 150 -16.51 2.54 -2.82
C ASN A 150 -16.03 3.56 -3.86
N ILE A 151 -16.25 3.28 -5.14
CA ILE A 151 -15.87 4.07 -6.29
C ILE A 151 -16.91 3.88 -7.40
N GLU A 152 -17.34 4.98 -8.00
CA GLU A 152 -18.27 5.01 -9.13
C GLU A 152 -17.75 5.92 -10.24
N PHE A 153 -17.79 5.45 -11.48
CA PHE A 153 -17.59 6.29 -12.66
C PHE A 153 -18.96 6.80 -13.10
N SER A 154 -19.31 8.03 -12.68
CA SER A 154 -20.66 8.56 -12.83
C SER A 154 -20.94 8.98 -14.28
N ASN A 155 -22.22 8.98 -14.66
CA ASN A 155 -22.67 9.51 -15.95
C ASN A 155 -22.43 11.03 -16.12
N ARG A 156 -22.01 11.73 -15.05
CA ARG A 156 -21.70 13.17 -15.07
C ARG A 156 -20.23 13.42 -15.44
N GLY A 157 -19.46 12.37 -15.70
CA GLY A 157 -18.02 12.47 -15.96
C GLY A 157 -17.18 12.63 -14.69
N THR A 158 -17.77 12.39 -13.51
CA THR A 158 -17.04 12.39 -12.24
C THR A 158 -16.67 10.97 -11.81
N ILE A 159 -15.68 10.90 -10.94
CA ILE A 159 -15.23 9.70 -10.23
C ILE A 159 -15.61 9.94 -8.77
N ASP A 160 -16.72 9.34 -8.37
CA ASP A 160 -17.30 9.50 -7.05
C ASP A 160 -16.71 8.44 -6.12
N ILE A 161 -16.03 8.86 -5.04
CA ILE A 161 -15.36 7.95 -4.11
C ILE A 161 -15.95 8.14 -2.72
N ASN A 162 -16.39 7.04 -2.10
CA ASN A 162 -16.64 7.02 -0.66
C ASN A 162 -15.32 6.73 0.07
N PRO A 163 -14.73 7.69 0.81
CA PRO A 163 -13.42 7.50 1.43
C PRO A 163 -13.35 6.34 2.41
N GLN A 164 -14.45 6.10 3.15
CA GLN A 164 -14.51 5.05 4.16
C GLN A 164 -14.61 3.66 3.53
N LEU A 165 -15.50 3.50 2.55
CA LEU A 165 -15.65 2.22 1.84
C LEU A 165 -14.40 1.92 0.99
N PHE A 166 -13.83 2.94 0.36
CA PHE A 166 -12.58 2.81 -0.39
C PHE A 166 -11.42 2.32 0.50
N LEU A 167 -11.25 2.92 1.68
CA LEU A 167 -10.26 2.48 2.66
C LEU A 167 -10.54 1.05 3.14
N SER A 168 -11.81 0.71 3.39
CA SER A 168 -12.21 -0.63 3.84
C SER A 168 -11.79 -1.73 2.85
N ASP A 169 -11.98 -1.51 1.55
CA ASP A 169 -11.59 -2.50 0.54
C ASP A 169 -10.07 -2.63 0.39
N ILE A 170 -9.34 -1.53 0.61
CA ILE A 170 -7.87 -1.53 0.63
C ILE A 170 -7.34 -2.34 1.82
N ILE A 171 -7.95 -2.17 3.00
CA ILE A 171 -7.60 -2.96 4.20
C ILE A 171 -7.89 -4.44 3.95
N GLN A 172 -9.06 -4.77 3.41
CA GLN A 172 -9.42 -6.15 3.08
C GLN A 172 -8.42 -6.76 2.07
N ASP A 173 -8.04 -6.02 1.04
CA ASP A 173 -7.02 -6.49 0.10
C ASP A 173 -5.66 -6.72 0.78
N PHE A 174 -5.24 -5.81 1.64
CA PHE A 174 -3.98 -5.95 2.36
C PHE A 174 -3.98 -7.18 3.27
N GLU A 175 -5.05 -7.42 4.01
CA GLU A 175 -5.20 -8.62 4.84
C GLU A 175 -5.15 -9.89 3.98
N GLN A 176 -5.84 -9.90 2.84
CA GLN A 176 -5.78 -11.02 1.90
C GLN A 176 -4.36 -11.23 1.37
N TYR A 177 -3.66 -10.15 1.00
CA TYR A 177 -2.27 -10.25 0.52
C TYR A 177 -1.34 -10.83 1.58
N ILE A 178 -1.47 -10.41 2.84
CA ILE A 178 -0.68 -10.98 3.94
C ILE A 178 -1.01 -12.46 4.13
N ASN A 179 -2.29 -12.85 4.09
CA ASN A 179 -2.69 -14.25 4.16
C ASN A 179 -2.08 -15.07 3.02
N ASP A 180 -2.12 -14.55 1.79
CA ASP A 180 -1.52 -15.17 0.61
C ASP A 180 0.00 -15.35 0.79
N LEU A 181 0.69 -14.39 1.39
CA LEU A 181 2.12 -14.45 1.66
C LEU A 181 2.48 -15.45 2.77
N THR A 182 1.65 -15.55 3.81
CA THR A 182 1.88 -16.50 4.92
C THR A 182 1.53 -17.94 4.56
N ASN A 183 0.82 -18.18 3.46
CA ASN A 183 0.58 -19.51 2.94
C ASN A 183 1.85 -20.09 2.29
N LEU A 184 2.45 -21.09 2.91
CA LEU A 184 3.67 -21.76 2.44
C LEU A 184 3.51 -22.42 1.05
N GLU A 185 2.29 -22.77 0.65
CA GLU A 185 2.01 -23.34 -0.67
C GLU A 185 2.06 -22.29 -1.79
N ASN A 186 1.92 -21.00 -1.45
CA ASN A 186 1.92 -19.91 -2.42
C ASN A 186 3.35 -19.44 -2.76
N THR A 187 4.14 -20.37 -3.28
CA THR A 187 5.57 -20.18 -3.55
C THR A 187 5.85 -19.04 -4.53
N ILE A 188 5.01 -18.84 -5.55
CA ILE A 188 5.19 -17.76 -6.53
C ILE A 188 5.07 -16.40 -5.86
N MET A 189 4.01 -16.16 -5.10
CA MET A 189 3.79 -14.87 -4.46
C MET A 189 4.84 -14.58 -3.38
N ARG A 190 5.23 -15.62 -2.64
CA ARG A 190 6.33 -15.55 -1.66
C ARG A 190 7.65 -15.17 -2.31
N ASN A 191 8.02 -15.82 -3.42
CA ASN A 191 9.25 -15.51 -4.16
C ASN A 191 9.22 -14.09 -4.76
N ASN A 192 8.08 -13.67 -5.31
CA ASN A 192 7.89 -12.33 -5.84
C ASN A 192 8.06 -11.25 -4.76
N PHE A 193 7.53 -11.49 -3.56
CA PHE A 193 7.75 -10.60 -2.43
C PHE A 193 9.21 -10.60 -1.99
N ASP A 194 9.82 -11.79 -1.82
CA ASP A 194 11.16 -11.94 -1.25
C ASP A 194 12.26 -11.29 -2.10
N CYS A 195 12.14 -11.38 -3.43
CA CYS A 195 13.09 -10.76 -4.35
C CYS A 195 13.01 -9.23 -4.37
N MET A 196 11.86 -8.67 -3.98
CA MET A 196 11.58 -7.23 -3.98
C MET A 196 11.80 -6.58 -2.62
N PHE A 197 11.42 -7.26 -1.53
CA PHE A 197 11.51 -6.73 -0.18
C PHE A 197 12.87 -7.07 0.44
N SER A 198 13.71 -6.05 0.58
CA SER A 198 14.99 -6.17 1.25
C SER A 198 15.31 -4.93 2.07
N VAL A 199 15.55 -5.12 3.36
CA VAL A 199 16.03 -4.07 4.28
C VAL A 199 17.56 -3.99 4.32
N LEU A 200 18.27 -4.93 3.70
CA LEU A 200 19.73 -4.95 3.62
C LEU A 200 20.29 -3.89 2.68
#